data_AF-A0A815CIS4-F1
#
_entry.id   AF-A0A815CIS4-F1
#
_cell.length_a   1.000
_cell.length_b   1.000
_cell.length_c   1.000
_cell.angle_alpha   90.00
_cell.angle_beta   90.00
_cell.angle_gamma   90.00
#
_symmetry.space_group_name_H-M   'P 1'
#
loop_
_entity.id
_entity.type
_entity.pdbx_description
1 polymer ?
#
loop_
_entity_poly.entity_id
_entity_poly.type
_entity_poly.pdbx_seq_one_letter_code
_entity_poly.pdbx_strand_id
1 'polypeptide(L)'
;MVLVRKRRGGRRHKKLKAIDPFYSGPRKLLVDKKLVGANQAPKKGEKIDNKVTHRFQEFLENKKHAEEVRKASKKKNKNKFKQEPTVDPEYPELDQKANETDRNYIQRLDHEAKFALNRARYESKYDVKLVNTVKGDHHQFEVKKEKSQRSEKRLKRLQGKKDDYKLKKEEKKLKNDDFNIFQDKPKFGEIVHEPPTLTFSKRSRIDTSKVKLAFC
;
A
#
# COMPACT_ATOMS: atom_id res chain seq x y z
N MET A 1 19.20 5.81 32.96
CA MET A 1 18.17 4.89 33.50
C MET A 1 16.83 5.21 32.83
N VAL A 2 16.26 4.29 32.04
CA VAL A 2 14.97 4.51 31.36
C VAL A 2 13.84 4.00 32.26
N LEU A 3 13.01 4.92 32.75
CA LEU A 3 11.84 4.63 33.58
C LEU A 3 10.74 4.00 32.71
N VAL A 4 10.61 2.68 32.77
CA VAL A 4 9.51 1.93 32.15
C VAL A 4 8.24 2.18 32.96
N ARG A 5 7.35 3.06 32.46
CA ARG A 5 6.05 3.33 33.08
C ARG A 5 5.10 2.13 32.89
N LYS A 6 4.73 1.49 34.00
CA LYS A 6 3.73 0.41 34.08
C LYS A 6 2.36 0.96 33.64
N ARG A 7 1.80 0.44 32.54
CA ARG A 7 0.47 0.84 32.04
C ARG A 7 -0.61 0.47 33.07
N ARG A 8 -1.39 1.45 33.53
CA ARG A 8 -2.58 1.22 34.37
C ARG A 8 -3.63 0.49 33.53
N GLY A 9 -4.09 -0.68 33.99
CA GLY A 9 -5.15 -1.44 33.32
C GLY A 9 -6.43 -0.61 33.18
N GLY A 10 -7.09 -0.71 32.03
CA GLY A 10 -8.28 0.11 31.73
C GLY A 10 -9.46 -0.16 32.66
N ARG A 11 -10.25 0.90 32.94
CA ARG A 11 -11.56 0.86 33.61
C ARG A 11 -12.59 0.08 32.78
N ARG A 12 -12.44 -1.24 32.68
CA ARG A 12 -13.56 -2.10 32.26
C ARG A 12 -14.28 -2.53 33.52
N HIS A 13 -15.58 -2.25 33.59
CA HIS A 13 -16.43 -2.73 34.67
C HIS A 13 -16.34 -4.26 34.69
N LYS A 14 -15.91 -4.84 35.82
CA LYS A 14 -15.95 -6.29 36.02
C LYS A 14 -17.43 -6.66 36.06
N LYS A 15 -17.94 -7.34 35.02
CA LYS A 15 -19.30 -7.89 35.05
C LYS A 15 -19.40 -8.76 36.30
N LEU A 16 -20.25 -8.37 37.25
CA LEU A 16 -20.57 -9.18 38.41
C LEU A 16 -21.13 -10.50 37.86
N LYS A 17 -20.41 -11.60 38.05
CA LYS A 17 -20.99 -12.92 37.79
C LYS A 17 -22.05 -13.09 38.86
N ALA A 18 -23.30 -13.31 38.46
CA ALA A 18 -24.37 -13.68 39.39
C ALA A 18 -23.96 -15.02 40.03
N ILE A 19 -23.36 -14.93 41.21
CA ILE A 19 -23.04 -16.06 42.06
C ILE A 19 -24.16 -16.07 43.08
N ASP A 20 -24.90 -17.17 43.12
CA ASP A 20 -25.87 -17.41 44.18
C ASP A 20 -25.14 -17.35 45.53
N PRO A 21 -25.47 -16.40 46.43
CA PRO A 21 -24.77 -16.21 47.70
C PRO A 21 -24.86 -17.43 48.62
N PHE A 22 -25.76 -18.38 48.35
CA PHE A 22 -25.95 -19.59 49.15
C PHE A 22 -25.25 -20.85 48.59
N TYR A 23 -24.53 -20.75 47.46
CA TYR A 23 -23.85 -21.91 46.89
C TYR A 23 -22.48 -22.18 47.53
N SER A 24 -22.39 -23.21 48.39
CA SER A 24 -21.15 -23.63 49.09
C SER A 24 -20.39 -24.80 48.42
N GLY A 25 -20.86 -25.30 47.28
CA GLY A 25 -20.28 -26.47 46.61
C GLY A 25 -19.08 -26.17 45.72
N PRO A 26 -18.28 -27.20 45.34
CA PRO A 26 -17.25 -27.05 44.32
C PRO A 26 -17.88 -26.60 42.99
N ARG A 27 -17.28 -25.59 42.35
CA ARG A 27 -17.78 -25.03 41.09
C ARG A 27 -17.73 -26.10 39.99
N LYS A 28 -18.89 -26.51 39.47
CA LYS A 28 -18.95 -27.34 38.26
C LYS A 28 -18.55 -26.45 37.07
N LEU A 29 -17.30 -26.59 36.60
CA LEU A 29 -16.90 -26.05 35.30
C LEU A 29 -17.75 -26.77 34.24
N LEU A 30 -18.75 -26.09 33.69
CA LEU A 30 -19.55 -26.54 32.53
C LEU A 30 -18.71 -26.52 31.23
N VAL A 31 -17.42 -26.80 31.32
CA VAL A 31 -16.54 -26.94 30.16
C VAL A 31 -16.35 -28.44 30.00
N ASP A 32 -16.85 -28.99 28.89
CA ASP A 32 -16.65 -30.40 28.58
C ASP A 32 -15.17 -30.73 28.71
N LYS A 33 -14.84 -31.72 29.54
CA LYS A 33 -13.44 -32.13 29.79
C LYS A 33 -12.70 -32.47 28.49
N LYS A 34 -13.43 -32.81 27.43
CA LYS A 34 -12.91 -33.08 26.07
C LYS A 34 -12.45 -31.82 25.31
N LEU A 35 -12.97 -30.64 25.66
CA LEU A 35 -12.56 -29.35 25.07
C LEU A 35 -11.36 -28.72 25.79
N VAL A 36 -10.97 -29.26 26.94
CA VAL A 36 -9.77 -28.85 27.70
C VAL A 36 -8.53 -29.37 26.97
N GLY A 37 -8.17 -28.72 25.85
CA GLY A 37 -7.05 -29.14 25.01
C GLY A 37 -7.17 -28.76 23.54
N ALA A 38 -8.37 -28.43 23.06
CA ALA A 38 -8.61 -28.17 21.64
C ALA A 38 -7.82 -26.99 21.05
N ASN A 39 -7.41 -26.03 21.90
CA ASN A 39 -6.59 -24.88 21.51
C ASN A 39 -5.14 -24.97 22.03
N GLN A 40 -4.67 -26.14 22.46
CA GLN A 40 -3.27 -26.29 22.83
C GLN A 40 -2.42 -26.40 21.56
N ALA A 41 -1.27 -25.71 21.56
CA ALA A 41 -0.30 -25.85 20.49
C ALA A 41 0.16 -27.33 20.42
N PRO A 42 0.39 -27.87 19.20
CA PRO A 42 0.88 -29.24 19.05
C PRO A 42 2.18 -29.46 19.82
N LYS A 43 2.35 -30.67 20.35
CA LYS A 43 3.53 -30.99 21.17
C LYS A 43 4.77 -30.96 20.28
N LYS A 44 5.85 -30.33 20.77
CA LYS A 44 7.14 -30.30 20.08
C LYS A 44 7.60 -31.74 19.82
N GLY A 45 7.62 -32.15 18.54
CA GLY A 45 8.06 -33.49 18.12
C GLY A 45 7.00 -34.30 17.37
N GLU A 46 5.72 -33.91 17.42
CA GLU A 46 4.72 -34.47 16.50
C GLU A 46 5.02 -33.95 15.09
N LYS A 47 5.57 -34.83 14.25
CA LYS A 47 5.64 -34.61 12.80
C LYS A 47 4.22 -34.69 12.28
N ILE A 48 3.53 -33.56 12.30
CA ILE A 48 2.31 -33.42 11.53
C ILE A 48 2.76 -33.45 10.07
N ASP A 49 2.50 -34.55 9.37
CA ASP A 49 2.77 -34.75 7.93
C ASP A 49 1.84 -33.88 7.07
N ASN A 50 1.66 -32.62 7.45
CA ASN A 50 1.06 -31.60 6.63
C ASN A 50 2.06 -31.31 5.50
N LYS A 51 2.01 -32.14 4.46
CA LYS A 51 2.60 -31.85 3.16
C LYS A 51 1.95 -30.56 2.65
N VAL A 52 2.57 -29.45 3.01
CA VAL A 52 2.24 -28.13 2.53
C VAL A 52 2.23 -28.22 1.00
N THR A 53 1.11 -27.85 0.37
CA THR A 53 0.98 -27.92 -1.08
C THR A 53 2.08 -27.10 -1.75
N HIS A 54 2.58 -27.54 -2.90
CA HIS A 54 3.66 -26.88 -3.65
C HIS A 54 3.42 -25.37 -3.80
N ARG A 55 2.18 -24.98 -4.12
CA ARG A 55 1.76 -23.57 -4.24
C ARG A 55 1.97 -22.75 -2.97
N PHE A 56 1.79 -23.36 -1.79
CA PHE A 56 2.01 -22.67 -0.53
C PHE A 56 3.50 -22.55 -0.19
N GLN A 57 4.32 -23.50 -0.64
CA GLN A 57 5.78 -23.37 -0.55
C GLN A 57 6.29 -22.23 -1.42
N GLU A 58 5.86 -22.16 -2.69
CA GLU A 58 6.16 -21.04 -3.59
C GLU A 58 5.71 -19.69 -3.00
N PHE A 59 4.53 -19.65 -2.38
CA PHE A 59 4.04 -18.45 -1.72
C PHE A 59 4.96 -17.99 -0.57
N LEU A 60 5.43 -18.94 0.26
CA LEU A 60 6.36 -18.64 1.35
C LEU A 60 7.71 -18.14 0.83
N GLU A 61 8.23 -18.72 -0.24
CA GLU A 61 9.48 -18.30 -0.90
C GLU A 61 9.35 -16.89 -1.48
N ASN A 62 8.27 -16.63 -2.21
CA ASN A 62 7.97 -15.30 -2.76
C ASN A 62 7.83 -14.24 -1.66
N LYS A 63 7.20 -14.59 -0.54
CA LYS A 63 7.06 -13.70 0.62
C LYS A 63 8.41 -13.38 1.26
N LYS A 64 9.30 -14.37 1.40
CA LYS A 64 10.66 -14.17 1.92
C LYS A 64 11.48 -13.27 1.00
N HIS A 65 11.47 -13.55 -0.30
CA HIS A 65 12.17 -12.74 -1.30
C HIS A 65 11.67 -11.29 -1.31
N ALA A 66 10.34 -11.07 -1.26
CA ALA A 66 9.77 -9.73 -1.18
C ALA A 66 10.19 -8.97 0.08
N GLU A 67 10.30 -9.64 1.23
CA GLU A 67 10.82 -9.03 2.46
C GLU A 67 12.30 -8.63 2.35
N GLU A 68 13.13 -9.45 1.72
CA GLU A 68 14.56 -9.18 1.52
C GLU A 68 14.76 -7.96 0.62
N VAL A 69 14.06 -7.90 -0.51
CA VAL A 69 14.06 -6.73 -1.42
C VAL A 69 13.60 -5.47 -0.67
N ARG A 70 12.57 -5.58 0.16
CA ARG A 70 12.06 -4.46 0.97
C ARG A 70 13.06 -4.01 2.05
N LYS A 71 13.81 -4.93 2.66
CA LYS A 71 14.87 -4.61 3.63
C LYS A 71 16.08 -3.97 2.93
N ALA A 72 16.47 -4.47 1.76
CA ALA A 72 17.58 -3.93 0.96
C ALA A 72 17.30 -2.49 0.46
N SER A 73 16.09 -2.23 -0.05
CA SER A 73 15.69 -0.88 -0.48
C SER A 73 15.64 0.13 0.67
N LYS A 74 15.19 -0.28 1.86
CA LYS A 74 15.21 0.58 3.07
C LYS A 74 16.62 0.93 3.54
N LYS A 75 17.60 0.03 3.40
CA LYS A 75 19.01 0.33 3.72
C LYS A 75 19.63 1.34 2.75
N LYS A 76 19.28 1.28 1.45
CA LYS A 76 19.79 2.20 0.42
C LYS A 76 19.23 3.63 0.52
N ASN A 77 18.06 3.82 1.12
CA ASN A 77 17.42 5.14 1.22
C ASN A 77 17.80 5.97 2.45
N LYS A 78 18.60 5.45 3.39
CA LYS A 78 19.05 6.24 4.56
C LYS A 78 20.17 7.24 4.26
N ASN A 79 20.80 7.18 3.09
CA ASN A 79 21.97 8.01 2.75
C ASN A 79 21.69 9.12 1.70
N LYS A 80 20.44 9.36 1.29
CA LYS A 80 20.11 10.32 0.21
C LYS A 80 19.88 11.76 0.66
N PHE A 81 20.08 12.07 1.94
CA PHE A 81 20.00 13.44 2.47
C PHE A 81 21.33 13.85 3.10
N LYS A 82 22.44 13.56 2.41
CA LYS A 82 23.60 14.42 2.57
C LYS A 82 23.27 15.67 1.77
N GLN A 83 22.85 16.72 2.48
CA GLN A 83 22.93 18.07 1.92
C GLN A 83 24.39 18.22 1.49
N GLU A 84 24.63 18.33 0.17
CA GLU A 84 25.91 18.87 -0.26
C GLU A 84 26.07 20.21 0.47
N PRO A 85 27.24 20.50 1.06
CA PRO A 85 27.46 21.83 1.61
C PRO A 85 27.15 22.80 0.47
N THR A 86 26.13 23.65 0.67
CA THR A 86 25.99 24.88 -0.10
C THR A 86 27.25 25.65 0.20
N VAL A 87 28.29 25.40 -0.59
CA VAL A 87 29.44 26.28 -0.71
C VAL A 87 28.83 27.52 -1.34
N ASP A 88 28.53 28.50 -0.49
CA ASP A 88 28.12 29.80 -0.98
C ASP A 88 29.20 30.27 -1.94
N PRO A 89 28.85 30.65 -3.18
CA PRO A 89 29.85 31.10 -4.13
C PRO A 89 30.61 32.25 -3.47
N GLU A 90 31.92 32.08 -3.36
CA GLU A 90 32.82 33.06 -2.76
C GLU A 90 32.75 34.32 -3.63
N TYR A 91 31.99 35.31 -3.17
CA TYR A 91 31.89 36.59 -3.84
C TYR A 91 33.05 37.46 -3.37
N PRO A 92 33.72 38.18 -4.28
CA PRO A 92 34.74 39.13 -3.87
C PRO A 92 34.12 40.21 -2.99
N GLU A 93 34.83 40.58 -1.92
CA GLU A 93 34.44 41.70 -1.06
C GLU A 93 34.53 43.01 -1.87
N LEU A 94 33.46 43.80 -1.84
CA LEU A 94 33.31 45.01 -2.66
C LEU A 94 33.66 46.26 -1.89
N ASP A 95 34.84 46.28 -1.30
CA ASP A 95 35.33 47.42 -0.54
C ASP A 95 35.93 48.49 -1.45
N GLN A 96 35.76 49.76 -1.08
CA GLN A 96 36.36 50.88 -1.80
C GLN A 96 37.89 50.77 -1.76
N LYS A 97 38.55 50.94 -2.91
CA LYS A 97 40.01 50.87 -2.98
C LYS A 97 40.64 52.15 -2.42
N ALA A 98 41.86 52.06 -1.88
CA ALA A 98 42.55 53.18 -1.24
C ALA A 98 42.67 54.46 -2.11
N ASN A 99 42.76 54.32 -3.44
CA ASN A 99 42.91 55.43 -4.39
C ASN A 99 41.69 55.65 -5.29
N GLU A 100 40.52 55.15 -4.88
CA GLU A 100 39.29 55.23 -5.66
C GLU A 100 38.37 56.34 -5.16
N THR A 101 37.90 57.20 -6.06
CA THR A 101 36.90 58.20 -5.73
C THR A 101 35.53 57.55 -5.53
N ASP A 102 34.69 58.13 -4.67
CA ASP A 102 33.36 57.60 -4.36
C ASP A 102 32.52 57.36 -5.62
N ARG A 103 32.62 58.26 -6.61
CA ARG A 103 31.91 58.12 -7.89
C ARG A 103 32.37 56.88 -8.66
N ASN A 104 33.67 56.60 -8.70
CA ASN A 104 34.21 55.43 -9.39
C ASN A 104 33.83 54.14 -8.65
N TYR A 105 33.84 54.18 -7.32
CA TYR A 105 33.39 53.08 -6.49
C TYR A 105 31.92 52.72 -6.75
N ILE A 106 31.02 53.71 -6.76
CA ILE A 106 29.60 53.50 -7.09
C ILE A 106 29.42 52.94 -8.50
N GLN A 107 30.17 53.45 -9.48
CA GLN A 107 30.11 52.93 -10.85
C GLN A 107 30.57 51.47 -10.94
N ARG A 108 31.60 51.09 -10.17
CA ARG A 108 32.07 49.70 -10.08
C ARG A 108 31.00 48.80 -9.47
N LEU A 109 30.38 49.23 -8.36
CA LEU A 109 29.26 48.52 -7.74
C LEU A 109 28.10 48.30 -8.72
N ASP A 110 27.70 49.35 -9.44
CA ASP A 110 26.63 49.26 -10.45
C ASP A 110 26.97 48.27 -11.57
N HIS A 111 28.22 48.29 -12.04
CA HIS A 111 28.70 47.37 -13.06
C HIS A 111 28.64 45.91 -12.57
N GLU A 112 29.13 45.65 -11.37
CA GLU A 112 29.13 44.31 -10.76
C GLU A 112 27.72 43.81 -10.46
N ALA A 113 26.83 44.68 -9.96
CA ALA A 113 25.43 44.35 -9.74
C ALA A 113 24.73 43.97 -11.07
N LYS A 114 24.94 44.76 -12.13
CA LYS A 114 24.42 44.44 -13.48
C LYS A 114 24.97 43.12 -13.99
N PHE A 115 26.26 42.87 -13.78
CA PHE A 115 26.91 41.63 -14.18
C PHE A 115 26.32 40.41 -13.44
N ALA A 116 26.14 40.50 -12.11
CA ALA A 116 25.52 39.45 -11.30
C ALA A 116 24.06 39.17 -11.71
N LEU A 117 23.27 40.23 -11.94
CA LEU A 117 21.89 40.09 -12.42
C LEU A 117 21.81 39.43 -13.80
N ASN A 118 22.69 39.82 -14.72
CA ASN A 118 22.75 39.21 -16.05
C ASN A 118 23.17 37.75 -15.98
N ARG A 119 24.16 37.42 -15.14
CA ARG A 119 24.56 36.03 -14.88
C ARG A 119 23.38 35.20 -14.39
N ALA A 120 22.67 35.66 -13.36
CA ALA A 120 21.50 34.96 -12.83
C ALA A 120 20.39 34.78 -13.89
N ARG A 121 20.16 35.78 -14.74
CA ARG A 121 19.22 35.67 -15.87
C ARG A 121 19.63 34.58 -16.86
N TYR A 122 20.91 34.49 -17.19
CA TYR A 122 21.42 33.47 -18.12
C TYR A 122 21.37 32.07 -17.51
N GLU A 123 21.77 31.92 -16.24
CA GLU A 123 21.68 30.65 -15.52
C GLU A 123 20.24 30.15 -15.46
N SER A 124 19.28 31.04 -15.18
CA SER A 124 17.85 30.70 -15.18
C SER A 124 17.26 30.45 -16.58
N LYS A 125 17.72 31.17 -17.61
CA LYS A 125 17.21 31.01 -18.99
C LYS A 125 17.64 29.68 -19.60
N TYR A 126 18.87 29.26 -19.32
CA TYR A 126 19.47 28.08 -19.94
C TYR A 126 19.58 26.86 -19.01
N ASP A 127 19.14 26.98 -17.75
CA ASP A 127 19.27 25.93 -16.72
C ASP A 127 20.73 25.43 -16.59
N VAL A 128 21.70 26.35 -16.62
CA VAL A 128 23.15 26.08 -16.51
C VAL A 128 23.70 26.80 -15.29
N LYS A 129 24.64 26.18 -14.57
CA LYS A 129 25.48 26.90 -13.60
C LYS A 129 26.74 27.41 -14.28
N LEU A 130 26.92 28.73 -14.29
CA LEU A 130 28.15 29.35 -14.77
C LEU A 130 29.13 29.33 -13.60
N VAL A 131 30.27 28.68 -13.75
CA VAL A 131 31.36 28.72 -12.75
C VAL A 131 32.42 29.67 -13.27
N ASN A 132 32.79 30.67 -12.47
CA ASN A 132 33.89 31.57 -12.80
C ASN A 132 35.20 30.82 -12.54
N THR A 133 35.88 30.39 -13.60
CA THR A 133 37.26 29.91 -13.50
C THR A 133 38.17 31.06 -13.88
N VAL A 134 38.86 31.62 -12.89
CA VAL A 134 39.90 32.63 -13.15
C VAL A 134 41.13 31.90 -13.70
N LYS A 135 41.33 31.97 -15.02
CA LYS A 135 42.57 31.57 -15.68
C LYS A 135 43.21 32.82 -16.29
N GLY A 136 44.04 33.51 -15.50
CA GLY A 136 44.64 34.79 -15.88
C GLY A 136 43.65 35.96 -15.87
N ASP A 137 43.87 36.96 -16.72
CA ASP A 137 43.06 38.20 -16.80
C ASP A 137 41.72 38.04 -17.54
N HIS A 138 41.42 36.83 -18.05
CA HIS A 138 40.19 36.57 -18.79
C HIS A 138 39.22 35.71 -17.97
N HIS A 139 38.00 36.21 -17.78
CA HIS A 139 36.90 35.43 -17.20
C HIS A 139 36.44 34.36 -18.20
N GLN A 140 36.85 33.12 -17.97
CA GLN A 140 36.27 31.97 -18.66
C GLN A 140 35.12 31.42 -17.83
N PHE A 141 33.98 31.14 -18.48
CA PHE A 141 32.83 30.50 -17.83
C PHE A 141 32.75 29.04 -18.25
N GLU A 142 32.91 28.14 -17.28
CA GLU A 142 32.61 26.74 -17.51
C GLU A 142 31.10 26.50 -17.35
N VAL A 143 30.48 25.96 -18.40
CA VAL A 143 29.07 25.59 -18.44
C VAL A 143 28.91 24.22 -17.80
N LYS A 144 28.53 24.17 -16.52
CA LYS A 144 28.13 22.90 -15.89
C LYS A 144 26.63 22.70 -16.12
N LYS A 145 26.29 21.72 -16.97
CA LYS A 145 24.91 21.28 -17.18
C LYS A 145 24.47 20.43 -16.00
N GLU A 146 23.76 21.03 -15.06
CA GLU A 146 23.02 20.24 -14.08
C GLU A 146 21.77 19.66 -14.72
N LYS A 147 21.38 18.45 -14.31
CA LYS A 147 20.05 17.93 -14.67
C LYS A 147 19.04 18.83 -13.98
N SER A 148 18.40 19.72 -14.75
CA SER A 148 17.58 20.77 -14.14
C SER A 148 16.48 20.16 -13.26
N GLN A 149 16.27 20.72 -12.07
CA GLN A 149 15.21 20.26 -11.17
C GLN A 149 13.83 20.30 -11.84
N ARG A 150 13.66 21.15 -12.88
CA ARG A 150 12.48 21.20 -13.74
C ARG A 150 12.33 19.96 -14.61
N SER A 151 13.43 19.42 -15.15
CA SER A 151 13.44 18.12 -15.83
C SER A 151 13.05 16.99 -14.88
N GLU A 152 13.54 16.99 -13.64
CA GLU A 152 13.17 15.98 -12.64
C GLU A 152 11.71 16.09 -12.19
N LYS A 153 11.22 17.30 -11.92
CA LYS A 153 9.80 17.55 -11.61
C LYS A 153 8.90 17.13 -12.79
N ARG A 154 9.31 17.37 -14.03
CA ARG A 154 8.59 16.93 -15.24
C ARG A 154 8.61 15.40 -15.36
N LEU A 155 9.74 14.76 -15.06
CA LEU A 155 9.89 13.30 -15.07
C LEU A 155 8.97 12.65 -14.02
N LYS A 156 8.94 13.19 -12.80
CA LYS A 156 8.04 12.73 -11.72
C LYS A 156 6.56 12.89 -12.09
N ARG A 157 6.17 14.00 -12.73
CA ARG A 157 4.80 14.19 -13.25
C ARG A 157 4.44 13.17 -14.32
N LEU A 158 5.37 12.84 -15.22
CA LEU A 158 5.15 11.83 -16.27
C LEU A 158 5.04 10.42 -15.70
N GLN A 159 5.84 10.09 -14.68
CA GLN A 159 5.72 8.82 -13.95
C GLN A 159 4.36 8.70 -13.25
N GLY A 160 3.94 9.73 -12.51
CA GLY A 160 2.62 9.74 -11.87
C GLY A 160 1.47 9.50 -12.86
N LYS A 161 1.49 10.17 -14.03
CA LYS A 161 0.50 9.92 -15.09
C LYS A 161 0.49 8.49 -15.61
N LYS A 162 1.66 7.84 -15.74
CA LYS A 162 1.76 6.44 -16.18
C LYS A 162 1.18 5.49 -15.13
N ASP A 163 1.44 5.76 -13.85
CA ASP A 163 0.94 4.94 -12.75
C ASP A 163 -0.58 5.09 -12.60
N ASP A 164 -1.11 6.31 -12.68
CA ASP A 164 -2.56 6.57 -12.72
C ASP A 164 -3.24 5.87 -13.89
N TYR A 165 -2.60 5.86 -15.06
CA TYR A 165 -3.12 5.16 -16.23
C TYR A 165 -3.15 3.64 -16.04
N LYS A 166 -2.12 3.06 -15.41
CA LYS A 166 -2.09 1.62 -15.09
C LYS A 166 -3.19 1.25 -14.10
N LEU A 167 -3.36 2.02 -13.03
CA LEU A 167 -4.42 1.81 -12.04
C LEU A 167 -5.80 1.86 -12.69
N LYS A 168 -6.08 2.87 -13.52
CA LYS A 168 -7.35 2.95 -14.28
C LYS A 168 -7.54 1.77 -15.23
N LYS A 169 -6.46 1.25 -15.83
CA LYS A 169 -6.53 0.07 -16.71
C LYS A 169 -6.85 -1.20 -15.92
N GLU A 170 -6.27 -1.37 -14.74
CA GLU A 170 -6.57 -2.48 -13.83
C GLU A 170 -8.00 -2.41 -13.30
N GLU A 171 -8.48 -1.24 -12.88
CA GLU A 171 -9.88 -1.03 -12.49
C GLU A 171 -10.86 -1.35 -13.62
N LYS A 172 -10.54 -0.97 -14.87
CA LYS A 172 -11.36 -1.32 -16.03
C LYS A 172 -11.36 -2.81 -16.31
N LYS A 173 -10.23 -3.51 -16.12
CA LYS A 173 -10.16 -4.97 -16.26
C LYS A 173 -11.04 -5.66 -15.22
N LEU A 174 -10.97 -5.23 -13.95
CA LEU A 174 -11.85 -5.72 -12.87
C LEU A 174 -13.34 -5.47 -13.15
N LYS A 175 -13.68 -4.32 -13.74
CA LYS A 175 -15.09 -4.03 -14.12
C LYS A 175 -15.57 -4.84 -15.31
N ASN A 176 -14.65 -5.18 -16.22
CA ASN A 176 -14.90 -6.04 -17.36
C ASN A 176 -14.61 -7.52 -17.03
N ASP A 177 -14.61 -7.90 -15.76
CA ASP A 177 -14.57 -9.32 -15.41
C ASP A 177 -15.75 -10.00 -16.12
N ASP A 178 -15.42 -10.84 -17.10
CA ASP A 178 -16.33 -11.54 -18.01
C ASP A 178 -17.43 -12.34 -17.27
N PHE A 179 -17.33 -12.45 -15.96
CA PHE A 179 -18.31 -13.05 -15.06
C PHE A 179 -19.69 -12.37 -15.08
N ASN A 180 -19.76 -11.06 -15.38
CA ASN A 180 -21.07 -10.39 -15.57
C ASN A 180 -21.75 -10.75 -16.89
N ILE A 181 -20.99 -11.23 -17.89
CA ILE A 181 -21.52 -11.68 -19.18
C ILE A 181 -22.15 -13.07 -19.03
N PHE A 182 -21.66 -13.88 -18.08
CA PHE A 182 -22.20 -15.20 -17.74
C PHE A 182 -23.32 -15.19 -16.70
N GLN A 183 -23.74 -14.03 -16.20
CA GLN A 183 -24.98 -13.94 -15.46
C GLN A 183 -26.15 -13.94 -16.44
N ASP A 184 -26.49 -15.13 -16.96
CA ASP A 184 -27.80 -15.37 -17.53
C ASP A 184 -28.82 -15.00 -16.46
N LYS A 185 -29.42 -13.82 -16.61
CA LYS A 185 -30.64 -13.48 -15.88
C LYS A 185 -31.73 -14.29 -16.55
N PRO A 186 -32.18 -15.42 -15.98
CA PRO A 186 -33.28 -16.15 -16.57
C PRO A 186 -34.45 -15.17 -16.66
N LYS A 187 -34.98 -14.99 -17.88
CA LYS A 187 -36.22 -14.23 -18.06
C LYS A 187 -37.29 -15.03 -17.33
N PHE A 188 -37.82 -14.47 -16.24
CA PHE A 188 -38.95 -15.03 -15.50
C PHE A 188 -40.03 -15.46 -16.50
N GLY A 189 -40.24 -16.77 -16.65
CA GLY A 189 -41.07 -17.37 -17.70
C GLY A 189 -40.48 -18.65 -18.27
N GLU A 190 -39.15 -18.82 -18.24
CA GLU A 190 -38.47 -20.07 -18.59
C GLU A 190 -38.25 -20.91 -17.33
N ILE A 191 -39.34 -21.20 -16.61
CA ILE A 191 -39.33 -22.20 -15.54
C ILE A 191 -39.22 -23.55 -16.26
N VAL A 192 -38.02 -24.11 -16.21
CA VAL A 192 -37.75 -25.53 -16.45
C VAL A 192 -38.81 -26.33 -15.71
N HIS A 193 -39.63 -27.05 -16.49
CA HIS A 193 -40.58 -28.09 -16.12
C HIS A 193 -40.66 -28.35 -14.60
N GLU A 194 -41.74 -27.85 -13.98
CA GLU A 194 -42.23 -28.42 -12.73
C GLU A 194 -42.25 -29.96 -12.91
N PRO A 195 -41.62 -30.74 -12.02
CA PRO A 195 -41.58 -32.18 -12.18
C PRO A 195 -43.03 -32.68 -12.30
N PRO A 196 -43.33 -33.55 -13.28
CA PRO A 196 -44.71 -33.96 -13.54
C PRO A 196 -45.33 -34.50 -12.25
N THR A 197 -46.42 -33.87 -11.82
CA THR A 197 -47.17 -34.31 -10.65
C THR A 197 -47.71 -35.71 -10.94
N LEU A 198 -47.26 -36.72 -10.19
CA LEU A 198 -47.74 -38.10 -10.31
C LEU A 198 -49.22 -38.17 -9.88
N THR A 199 -50.12 -37.96 -10.83
CA THR A 199 -51.55 -38.21 -10.63
C THR A 199 -51.78 -39.71 -10.75
N PHE A 200 -51.85 -40.41 -9.61
CA PHE A 200 -52.29 -41.80 -9.60
C PHE A 200 -53.73 -41.87 -10.11
N SER A 201 -53.94 -42.58 -11.22
CA SER A 201 -55.28 -42.94 -11.70
C SER A 201 -55.98 -43.69 -10.58
N LYS A 202 -57.04 -43.08 -10.02
CA LYS A 202 -57.86 -43.72 -9.01
C LYS A 202 -58.48 -44.96 -9.65
N ARG A 203 -58.04 -46.16 -9.24
CA ARG A 203 -58.74 -47.40 -9.59
C ARG A 203 -60.21 -47.22 -9.19
N SER A 204 -61.11 -47.31 -10.17
CA SER A 204 -62.54 -47.33 -9.89
C SER A 204 -62.79 -48.45 -8.88
N ARG A 205 -63.44 -48.11 -7.77
CA ARG A 205 -63.85 -49.12 -6.80
C ARG A 205 -64.81 -50.07 -7.55
N ILE A 206 -64.53 -51.36 -7.46
CA ILE A 206 -65.45 -52.39 -7.96
C ILE A 206 -66.72 -52.27 -7.10
N ASP A 207 -67.84 -51.92 -7.72
CA ASP A 207 -69.15 -51.90 -7.05
C ASP A 207 -69.51 -53.31 -6.59
N THR A 208 -69.34 -53.59 -5.30
CA THR A 208 -69.67 -54.87 -4.67
C THR A 208 -71.16 -55.17 -4.64
N SER A 209 -72.02 -54.21 -5.02
CA SER A 209 -73.48 -54.37 -5.09
C SER A 209 -73.95 -55.28 -6.24
N LYS A 210 -73.09 -55.60 -7.21
CA LYS A 210 -73.43 -56.49 -8.34
C LYS A 210 -72.89 -57.92 -8.21
N VAL A 211 -72.13 -58.22 -7.16
CA VAL A 211 -71.66 -59.59 -6.92
C VAL A 211 -72.78 -60.38 -6.23
N LYS A 212 -73.66 -61.00 -7.03
CA LYS A 212 -74.54 -62.05 -6.54
C LYS A 212 -73.67 -63.24 -6.12
N LEU A 213 -73.48 -63.40 -4.82
CA LEU A 213 -73.00 -64.63 -4.23
C LEU A 213 -74.06 -65.72 -4.49
N ALA A 214 -73.85 -66.51 -5.55
CA ALA A 214 -74.52 -67.79 -5.69
C ALA A 214 -73.82 -68.78 -4.75
N PHE A 215 -74.36 -68.93 -3.54
CA PHE A 215 -74.09 -70.09 -2.72
C PHE A 215 -75.00 -71.21 -3.21
N CYS A 216 -74.39 -72.23 -3.82
CA CYS A 216 -74.94 -73.58 -3.96
C CYS A 216 -73.92 -74.54 -3.35
#